data_AF-E4TBE0-F1
#
_entry.id   AF-E4TBE0-F1
#
_cell.length_a   1.000
_cell.length_b   1.000
_cell.length_c   1.000
_cell.angle_alpha   90.00
_cell.angle_beta   90.00
_cell.angle_gamma   90.00
#
_symmetry.space_group_name_H-M   'P 1'
#
loop_
_entity.id
_entity.type
_entity.pdbx_description
1 polymer ?
#
loop_
_entity_poly.entity_id
_entity_poly.type
_entity_poly.pdbx_seq_one_letter_code
_entity_poly.pdbx_strand_id
1 'polypeptide(L)'
;MEDTLKKYEKTIKRKHSISFTPKYKEKFRTSVNKTLFVAIAEKTVEKLGWDLVFKDDSNIEAKRKEKSFGVEYWTEAITASYEYGTVIVKSESLGNEIWDVGRNSKRVKLFIYAFEETLKTFDKQSLNELEKAVEKKNNWDDYIIPEILPQPIQARKPNILIPIVGGLITSLILGFAIAFVSVKGMYFIGLFEFLVALAIALAVKQLIKLSNFTDFNKLQYLLAGMILLTYISNQYFQYEIILNENNYDRIGFWEFFKLRFSQGLTIRKLNTGRIGLIISWILQLGLTGLFVYLKIISILTKYIIERVPIEVIDFAYYHFVKEKTMEEVRMELAKKGWTDKINQDEVFEAIGGFQSATELNRMK
;
A
#
# COMPACT_ATOMS: atom_id res chain seq x y z
N MET A 1 -20.95 -8.15 9.01
CA MET A 1 -21.81 -9.06 8.23
C MET A 1 -23.02 -9.50 9.07
N GLU A 2 -24.21 -9.33 8.51
CA GLU A 2 -25.48 -9.77 9.09
C GLU A 2 -25.60 -11.30 9.21
N ASP A 3 -26.41 -11.78 10.15
CA ASP A 3 -26.53 -13.21 10.45
C ASP A 3 -27.25 -14.03 9.37
N THR A 4 -28.14 -13.41 8.59
CA THR A 4 -28.79 -14.01 7.42
C THR A 4 -27.77 -14.36 6.34
N LEU A 5 -26.85 -13.43 6.03
CA LEU A 5 -25.76 -13.62 5.09
C LEU A 5 -24.78 -14.69 5.56
N LYS A 6 -24.45 -14.74 6.86
CA LYS A 6 -23.62 -15.82 7.44
C LYS A 6 -24.27 -17.19 7.31
N LYS A 7 -25.60 -17.29 7.45
CA LYS A 7 -26.35 -18.54 7.29
C LYS A 7 -26.34 -19.00 5.82
N TYR A 8 -26.63 -18.09 4.89
CA TYR A 8 -26.56 -18.39 3.46
C TYR A 8 -25.14 -18.78 3.03
N GLU A 9 -24.12 -18.09 3.55
CA GLU A 9 -22.72 -18.40 3.26
C GLU A 9 -22.36 -19.88 3.53
N LYS A 10 -22.99 -20.52 4.52
CA LYS A 10 -22.79 -21.94 4.85
C LYS A 10 -23.46 -22.91 3.87
N THR A 11 -24.51 -22.49 3.17
CA THR A 11 -25.28 -23.34 2.24
C THR A 11 -24.71 -23.31 0.82
N ILE A 12 -23.79 -22.38 0.52
CA ILE A 12 -23.21 -22.22 -0.81
C ILE A 12 -22.39 -23.46 -1.22
N LYS A 13 -22.82 -24.11 -2.30
CA LYS A 13 -22.05 -25.17 -2.96
C LYS A 13 -20.76 -24.60 -3.57
N ARG A 14 -19.63 -25.02 -3.00
CA ARG A 14 -18.28 -24.65 -3.39
C ARG A 14 -17.86 -25.32 -4.70
N LYS A 15 -17.15 -24.57 -5.52
CA LYS A 15 -16.42 -25.05 -6.70
C LYS A 15 -14.95 -24.80 -6.48
N HIS A 16 -14.16 -25.87 -6.53
CA HIS A 16 -12.71 -25.83 -6.36
C HIS A 16 -12.04 -25.39 -7.65
N SER A 17 -10.88 -24.73 -7.54
CA SER A 17 -10.04 -24.41 -8.69
C SER A 17 -8.56 -24.55 -8.34
N ILE A 18 -7.75 -24.94 -9.32
CA ILE A 18 -6.29 -25.07 -9.19
C ILE A 18 -5.66 -24.20 -10.26
N SER A 19 -4.87 -23.22 -9.84
CA SER A 19 -4.10 -22.35 -10.74
C SER A 19 -3.11 -21.52 -9.91
N PHE A 20 -2.07 -20.96 -10.53
CA PHE A 20 -1.10 -20.11 -9.84
C PHE A 20 -1.73 -18.95 -9.06
N THR A 21 -2.86 -18.42 -9.55
CA THR A 21 -3.71 -17.46 -8.83
C THR A 21 -5.17 -17.86 -9.01
N PRO A 22 -5.74 -18.67 -8.09
CA PRO A 22 -7.10 -19.16 -8.18
C PRO A 22 -8.11 -18.03 -8.31
N LYS A 23 -8.99 -18.16 -9.32
CA LYS A 23 -10.05 -17.20 -9.61
C LYS A 23 -11.35 -17.91 -9.95
N TYR A 24 -12.45 -17.27 -9.62
CA TYR A 24 -13.79 -17.71 -10.03
C TYR A 24 -14.57 -16.52 -10.56
N LYS A 25 -15.40 -16.74 -11.59
CA LYS A 25 -16.21 -15.72 -12.24
C LYS A 25 -17.61 -16.25 -12.50
N GLU A 26 -18.61 -15.43 -12.23
CA GLU A 26 -20.02 -15.70 -12.53
C GLU A 26 -20.67 -14.43 -13.07
N LYS A 27 -21.71 -14.60 -13.88
CA LYS A 27 -22.48 -13.48 -14.45
C LYS A 27 -23.93 -13.60 -14.03
N PHE A 28 -24.57 -12.48 -13.71
CA PHE A 28 -26.01 -12.42 -13.47
C PHE A 28 -26.62 -11.19 -14.16
N ARG A 29 -27.92 -11.25 -14.48
CA ARG A 29 -28.63 -10.10 -15.07
C ARG A 29 -29.20 -9.24 -13.95
N THR A 30 -29.18 -7.93 -14.15
CA THR A 30 -29.76 -6.96 -13.21
C THR A 30 -30.75 -6.05 -13.92
N SER A 31 -31.77 -5.60 -13.20
CA SER A 31 -32.79 -4.67 -13.71
C SER A 31 -32.40 -3.20 -13.52
N VAL A 32 -31.33 -2.92 -12.77
CA VAL A 32 -30.87 -1.55 -12.50
C VAL A 32 -29.84 -1.11 -13.54
N ASN A 33 -29.78 0.20 -13.78
CA ASN A 33 -28.78 0.79 -14.67
C ASN A 33 -27.38 0.81 -14.00
N LYS A 34 -26.39 1.28 -14.78
CA LYS A 34 -24.98 1.36 -14.39
C LYS A 34 -24.77 2.17 -13.10
N THR A 35 -25.40 3.35 -12.98
CA THR A 35 -25.29 4.25 -11.82
C THR A 35 -25.81 3.60 -10.55
N LEU A 36 -27.01 3.04 -10.61
CA LEU A 36 -27.65 2.35 -9.49
C LEU A 36 -26.91 1.06 -9.10
N PHE A 37 -26.38 0.34 -10.08
CA PHE A 37 -25.58 -0.85 -9.83
C PHE A 37 -24.42 -0.54 -8.88
N VAL A 38 -23.61 0.49 -9.17
CA VAL A 38 -22.44 0.83 -8.33
C VAL A 38 -22.87 1.21 -6.92
N ALA A 39 -23.93 2.02 -6.78
CA ALA A 39 -24.43 2.45 -5.48
C ALA A 39 -24.97 1.29 -4.63
N ILE A 40 -25.70 0.36 -5.24
CA ILE A 40 -26.21 -0.84 -4.56
C ILE A 40 -25.05 -1.78 -4.22
N ALA A 41 -24.08 -1.92 -5.13
CA ALA A 41 -22.92 -2.75 -4.90
C ALA A 41 -22.03 -2.21 -3.76
N GLU A 42 -21.89 -0.89 -3.62
CA GLU A 42 -21.21 -0.24 -2.49
C GLU A 42 -21.88 -0.61 -1.16
N LYS A 43 -23.20 -0.46 -1.06
CA LYS A 43 -23.97 -0.89 0.11
C LYS A 43 -23.85 -2.40 0.38
N THR A 44 -23.77 -3.19 -0.68
CA THR A 44 -23.58 -4.65 -0.59
C THR A 44 -22.22 -5.00 0.02
N VAL A 45 -21.15 -4.32 -0.41
CA VAL A 45 -19.79 -4.48 0.13
C VAL A 45 -19.75 -4.12 1.62
N GLU A 46 -20.36 -3.01 2.00
CA GLU A 46 -20.49 -2.59 3.41
C GLU A 46 -21.24 -3.62 4.25
N LYS A 47 -22.38 -4.12 3.76
CA LYS A 47 -23.21 -5.15 4.42
C LYS A 47 -22.45 -6.46 4.65
N LEU A 48 -21.60 -6.83 3.70
CA LEU A 48 -20.71 -7.99 3.78
C LEU A 48 -19.53 -7.77 4.75
N GLY A 49 -19.26 -6.52 5.14
CA GLY A 49 -18.09 -6.16 5.95
C GLY A 49 -16.78 -6.35 5.19
N TRP A 50 -16.80 -6.13 3.88
CA TRP A 50 -15.60 -6.13 3.05
C TRP A 50 -15.08 -4.70 2.91
N ASP A 51 -13.77 -4.54 2.70
CA ASP A 51 -13.20 -3.23 2.47
C ASP A 51 -13.43 -2.83 1.02
N LEU A 52 -14.10 -1.70 0.79
CA LEU A 52 -14.15 -1.08 -0.53
C LEU A 52 -12.77 -0.57 -0.90
N VAL A 53 -12.26 -0.98 -2.07
CA VAL A 53 -10.92 -0.68 -2.54
C VAL A 53 -10.93 0.30 -3.71
N PHE A 54 -11.90 0.13 -4.60
CA PHE A 54 -12.05 0.97 -5.79
C PHE A 54 -13.51 0.97 -6.24
N LYS A 55 -13.95 2.08 -6.81
CA LYS A 55 -15.17 2.16 -7.59
C LYS A 55 -15.00 3.17 -8.71
N ASP A 56 -15.55 2.86 -9.86
CA ASP A 56 -15.79 3.80 -10.95
C ASP A 56 -17.26 3.69 -11.38
N ASP A 57 -17.62 4.33 -12.47
CA ASP A 57 -19.00 4.36 -12.92
C ASP A 57 -19.58 2.97 -13.23
N SER A 58 -18.76 1.96 -13.57
CA SER A 58 -19.19 0.61 -13.99
C SER A 58 -18.62 -0.53 -13.14
N ASN A 59 -17.62 -0.26 -12.32
CA ASN A 59 -16.85 -1.27 -11.62
C ASN A 59 -16.78 -0.97 -10.14
N ILE A 60 -16.73 -2.03 -9.35
CA ILE A 60 -16.45 -1.97 -7.93
C ILE A 60 -15.48 -3.08 -7.56
N GLU A 61 -14.48 -2.76 -6.76
CA GLU A 61 -13.52 -3.71 -6.22
C GLU A 61 -13.53 -3.63 -4.70
N ALA A 62 -13.58 -4.79 -4.06
CA ALA A 62 -13.53 -4.94 -2.63
C ALA A 62 -12.55 -6.04 -2.23
N LYS A 63 -11.99 -5.93 -1.02
CA LYS A 63 -11.14 -6.96 -0.43
C LYS A 63 -11.76 -7.50 0.84
N ARG A 64 -11.76 -8.82 0.97
CA ARG A 64 -12.19 -9.48 2.20
C ARG A 64 -11.03 -9.59 3.18
N LYS A 65 -11.23 -9.08 4.39
CA LYS A 65 -10.36 -9.35 5.54
C LYS A 65 -10.75 -10.65 6.23
N GLU A 66 -9.73 -11.35 6.71
CA GLU A 66 -9.88 -12.44 7.67
C GLU A 66 -8.95 -12.19 8.85
N LYS A 67 -9.42 -12.49 10.06
CA LYS A 67 -8.64 -12.34 11.28
C LYS A 67 -8.11 -13.71 11.67
N SER A 68 -6.79 -13.88 11.66
CA SER A 68 -6.11 -15.08 12.15
C SER A 68 -5.03 -14.67 13.14
N PHE A 69 -4.94 -15.35 14.28
CA PHE A 69 -3.95 -15.07 15.33
C PHE A 69 -3.85 -13.58 15.74
N GLY A 70 -4.99 -12.86 15.75
CA GLY A 70 -5.04 -11.44 16.12
C GLY A 70 -4.60 -10.46 15.02
N VAL A 71 -4.17 -10.94 13.86
CA VAL A 71 -3.77 -10.13 12.70
C VAL A 71 -4.86 -10.20 11.63
N GLU A 72 -5.26 -9.03 11.11
CA GLU A 72 -6.16 -8.94 9.96
C GLU A 72 -5.34 -8.85 8.67
N TYR A 73 -5.67 -9.70 7.70
CA TYR A 73 -5.07 -9.65 6.37
C TYR A 73 -6.13 -9.89 5.30
N TRP A 74 -5.87 -9.36 4.11
CA TRP A 74 -6.74 -9.57 2.96
C TRP A 74 -6.53 -10.97 2.37
N THR A 75 -7.62 -11.62 1.98
CA THR A 75 -7.63 -13.02 1.53
C THR A 75 -8.08 -13.14 0.08
N GLU A 76 -9.20 -12.51 -0.26
CA GLU A 76 -9.74 -12.49 -1.61
C GLU A 76 -10.04 -11.05 -2.05
N ALA A 77 -9.78 -10.75 -3.33
CA ALA A 77 -10.25 -9.56 -4.01
C ALA A 77 -11.47 -9.90 -4.89
N ILE A 78 -12.53 -9.14 -4.73
CA ILE A 78 -13.78 -9.26 -5.47
C ILE A 78 -13.88 -8.06 -6.40
N THR A 79 -14.12 -8.30 -7.68
CA THR A 79 -14.40 -7.29 -8.70
C THR A 79 -15.78 -7.55 -9.28
N ALA A 80 -16.67 -6.57 -9.25
CA ALA A 80 -17.95 -6.63 -9.93
C ALA A 80 -18.02 -5.53 -10.99
N SER A 81 -18.29 -5.91 -12.24
CA SER A 81 -18.35 -4.99 -13.39
C SER A 81 -19.71 -5.06 -14.08
N TYR A 82 -20.24 -3.92 -14.49
CA TYR A 82 -21.50 -3.80 -15.22
C TYR A 82 -21.27 -3.68 -16.72
N GLU A 83 -21.87 -4.59 -17.48
CA GLU A 83 -21.85 -4.64 -18.95
C GLU A 83 -23.28 -4.81 -19.47
N TYR A 84 -23.89 -3.72 -19.94
CA TYR A 84 -25.18 -3.72 -20.65
C TYR A 84 -26.29 -4.56 -19.98
N GLY A 85 -26.55 -4.33 -18.69
CA GLY A 85 -27.58 -5.04 -17.91
C GLY A 85 -27.14 -6.40 -17.37
N THR A 86 -25.88 -6.80 -17.61
CA THR A 86 -25.26 -7.98 -17.02
C THR A 86 -24.15 -7.55 -16.08
N VAL A 87 -24.16 -8.08 -14.86
CA VAL A 87 -23.09 -7.89 -13.89
C VAL A 87 -22.18 -9.10 -13.92
N ILE A 88 -20.89 -8.86 -14.04
CA ILE A 88 -19.84 -9.88 -13.97
C ILE A 88 -19.17 -9.77 -12.61
N VAL A 89 -19.24 -10.81 -11.81
CA VAL A 89 -18.59 -10.87 -10.50
C VAL A 89 -17.43 -11.85 -10.57
N LYS A 90 -16.23 -11.38 -10.24
CA LYS A 90 -14.99 -12.16 -10.17
C LYS A 90 -14.45 -12.12 -8.75
N SER A 91 -13.99 -13.25 -8.23
CA SER A 91 -13.19 -13.33 -7.01
C SER A 91 -11.83 -13.96 -7.33
N GLU A 92 -10.77 -13.42 -6.74
CA GLU A 92 -9.39 -13.86 -6.93
C GLU A 92 -8.67 -13.93 -5.59
N SER A 93 -7.91 -15.00 -5.37
CA SER A 93 -7.08 -15.18 -4.17
C SER A 93 -5.90 -14.22 -4.18
N LEU A 94 -5.62 -13.59 -3.04
CA LEU A 94 -4.50 -12.66 -2.85
C LEU A 94 -3.25 -13.32 -2.25
N GLY A 95 -3.37 -14.55 -1.75
CA GLY A 95 -2.23 -15.32 -1.27
C GLY A 95 -1.57 -16.14 -2.38
N ASN A 96 -0.42 -16.74 -2.03
CA ASN A 96 0.32 -17.65 -2.92
C ASN A 96 -0.29 -19.06 -3.00
N GLU A 97 -1.61 -19.19 -2.74
CA GLU A 97 -2.27 -20.48 -2.74
C GLU A 97 -2.54 -20.94 -4.18
N ILE A 98 -1.99 -22.08 -4.58
CA ILE A 98 -2.21 -22.66 -5.93
C ILE A 98 -3.56 -23.41 -6.00
N TRP A 99 -4.18 -23.67 -4.84
CA TRP A 99 -5.44 -24.40 -4.73
C TRP A 99 -6.48 -23.61 -3.94
N ASP A 100 -7.62 -23.37 -4.59
CA ASP A 100 -8.80 -22.81 -3.95
C ASP A 100 -9.77 -23.91 -3.55
N VAL A 101 -10.00 -24.04 -2.24
CA VAL A 101 -11.00 -24.95 -1.65
C VAL A 101 -12.43 -24.38 -1.80
N GLY A 102 -12.69 -23.72 -2.92
CA GLY A 102 -13.92 -23.04 -3.30
C GLY A 102 -14.29 -21.85 -2.43
N ARG A 103 -13.30 -21.13 -1.92
CA ARG A 103 -13.42 -19.80 -1.33
C ARG A 103 -13.90 -18.80 -2.40
N ASN A 104 -13.27 -18.73 -3.57
CA ASN A 104 -13.64 -17.72 -4.58
C ASN A 104 -15.06 -17.91 -5.10
N SER A 105 -15.46 -19.15 -5.39
CA SER A 105 -16.83 -19.45 -5.80
C SER A 105 -17.87 -19.14 -4.72
N LYS A 106 -17.50 -19.34 -3.46
CA LYS A 106 -18.32 -18.94 -2.31
C LYS A 106 -18.45 -17.42 -2.20
N ARG A 107 -17.38 -16.64 -2.40
CA ARG A 107 -17.42 -15.17 -2.37
C ARG A 107 -18.25 -14.58 -3.49
N VAL A 108 -18.09 -15.07 -4.72
CA VAL A 108 -18.88 -14.61 -5.87
C VAL A 108 -20.37 -14.83 -5.62
N LYS A 109 -20.77 -16.04 -5.22
CA LYS A 109 -22.18 -16.34 -4.95
C LYS A 109 -22.75 -15.58 -3.77
N LEU A 110 -21.95 -15.38 -2.72
CA LEU A 110 -22.35 -14.58 -1.57
C LEU A 110 -22.58 -13.11 -1.96
N PHE A 111 -21.72 -12.55 -2.80
CA PHE A 111 -21.90 -11.19 -3.31
C PHE A 111 -23.17 -11.08 -4.15
N ILE A 112 -23.42 -12.00 -5.08
CA ILE A 112 -24.63 -12.00 -5.91
C ILE A 112 -25.89 -12.04 -5.04
N TYR A 113 -25.94 -12.97 -4.07
CA TYR A 113 -27.06 -13.06 -3.15
C TYR A 113 -27.24 -11.78 -2.31
N ALA A 114 -26.15 -11.26 -1.74
CA ALA A 114 -26.20 -10.04 -0.95
C ALA A 114 -26.61 -8.81 -1.77
N PHE A 115 -26.22 -8.76 -3.05
CA PHE A 115 -26.63 -7.72 -3.99
C PHE A 115 -28.14 -7.77 -4.25
N GLU A 116 -28.68 -8.96 -4.54
CA GLU A 116 -30.12 -9.15 -4.75
C GLU A 116 -30.92 -8.80 -3.48
N GLU A 117 -30.46 -9.23 -2.31
CA GLU A 117 -31.11 -8.90 -1.03
C GLU A 117 -31.03 -7.40 -0.73
N THR A 118 -29.93 -6.73 -1.09
CA THR A 118 -29.80 -5.28 -0.95
C THR A 118 -30.68 -4.54 -1.95
N LEU A 119 -30.80 -5.03 -3.18
CA LEU A 119 -31.70 -4.45 -4.17
C LEU A 119 -33.17 -4.53 -3.72
N LYS A 120 -33.58 -5.63 -3.09
CA LYS A 120 -34.96 -5.81 -2.58
C LYS A 120 -35.34 -4.84 -1.46
N THR A 121 -34.37 -4.22 -0.76
CA THR A 121 -34.69 -3.22 0.27
C THR A 121 -35.09 -1.88 -0.31
N PHE A 122 -34.90 -1.66 -1.62
CA PHE A 122 -35.28 -0.43 -2.30
C PHE A 122 -36.59 -0.62 -3.06
N ASP A 123 -37.55 0.26 -2.78
CA ASP A 123 -38.71 0.46 -3.63
C ASP A 123 -38.38 1.37 -4.83
N LYS A 124 -39.32 1.52 -5.75
CA LYS A 124 -39.10 2.34 -6.96
C LYS A 124 -38.80 3.81 -6.64
N GLN A 125 -39.37 4.35 -5.57
CA GLN A 125 -39.15 5.74 -5.15
C GLN A 125 -37.74 5.92 -4.59
N SER A 126 -37.31 5.05 -3.67
CA SER A 126 -35.96 5.08 -3.10
C SER A 126 -34.87 4.77 -4.12
N LEU A 127 -35.13 3.95 -5.16
CA LEU A 127 -34.21 3.80 -6.28
C LEU A 127 -34.03 5.12 -7.05
N ASN A 128 -35.11 5.83 -7.36
CA ASN A 128 -35.01 7.13 -8.03
C ASN A 128 -34.32 8.19 -7.16
N GLU A 129 -34.54 8.17 -5.85
CA GLU A 129 -33.84 9.06 -4.92
C GLU A 129 -32.35 8.72 -4.82
N LEU A 130 -32.00 7.43 -4.78
CA LEU A 130 -30.62 6.97 -4.79
C LEU A 130 -29.92 7.36 -6.09
N GLU A 131 -30.58 7.21 -7.23
CA GLU A 131 -30.07 7.63 -8.53
C GLU A 131 -29.77 9.13 -8.53
N LYS A 132 -30.73 9.97 -8.14
CA LYS A 132 -30.53 11.42 -8.03
C LYS A 132 -29.42 11.79 -7.05
N ALA A 133 -29.31 11.09 -5.92
CA ALA A 133 -28.27 11.35 -4.93
C ALA A 133 -26.87 11.00 -5.47
N VAL A 134 -26.76 9.90 -6.22
CA VAL A 134 -25.50 9.48 -6.87
C VAL A 134 -25.14 10.43 -8.01
N GLU A 135 -26.12 10.81 -8.84
CA GLU A 135 -25.94 11.82 -9.87
C GLU A 135 -25.49 13.14 -9.27
N LYS A 136 -26.11 13.63 -8.19
CA LYS A 136 -25.66 14.85 -7.50
C LYS A 136 -24.25 14.75 -6.93
N LYS A 137 -23.85 13.58 -6.44
CA LYS A 137 -22.50 13.36 -5.89
C LYS A 137 -21.43 13.34 -6.98
N ASN A 138 -21.74 12.76 -8.14
CA ASN A 138 -20.83 12.67 -9.27
C ASN A 138 -20.88 13.94 -10.14
N ASN A 139 -21.98 14.70 -10.05
CA ASN A 139 -22.15 15.95 -10.74
C ASN A 139 -21.50 17.10 -9.96
N TRP A 140 -20.28 17.43 -10.37
CA TRP A 140 -19.59 18.60 -9.86
C TRP A 140 -20.28 19.92 -10.25
N ASP A 141 -21.25 19.93 -11.18
CA ASP A 141 -21.97 21.17 -11.55
C ASP A 141 -22.74 21.80 -10.39
N ASP A 142 -23.20 20.99 -9.43
CA ASP A 142 -23.91 21.43 -8.23
C ASP A 142 -22.97 21.63 -7.01
N TYR A 143 -21.65 21.61 -7.22
CA TYR A 143 -20.68 21.81 -6.15
C TYR A 143 -20.80 23.21 -5.56
N ILE A 144 -21.08 23.27 -4.25
CA ILE A 144 -21.15 24.53 -3.51
C ILE A 144 -19.74 24.94 -3.14
N ILE A 145 -19.21 25.94 -3.84
CA ILE A 145 -17.89 26.50 -3.55
C ILE A 145 -17.90 27.09 -2.13
N PRO A 146 -17.09 26.57 -1.19
CA PRO A 146 -17.06 27.09 0.17
C PRO A 146 -16.58 28.54 0.17
N GLU A 147 -17.23 29.37 0.99
CA GLU A 147 -16.86 30.78 1.13
C GLU A 147 -15.44 30.94 1.70
N ILE A 148 -15.10 30.09 2.67
CA ILE A 148 -13.82 30.08 3.39
C ILE A 148 -13.21 28.69 3.28
N LEU A 149 -11.91 28.63 2.94
CA LEU A 149 -11.13 27.40 3.03
C LEU A 149 -10.33 27.35 4.34
N PRO A 150 -10.07 26.15 4.89
CA PRO A 150 -9.08 25.96 5.93
C PRO A 150 -7.75 26.62 5.52
N GLN A 151 -7.14 27.35 6.45
CA GLN A 151 -5.91 28.08 6.16
C GLN A 151 -4.72 27.11 6.03
N PRO A 152 -3.76 27.40 5.13
CA PRO A 152 -2.60 26.55 4.98
C PRO A 152 -1.76 26.55 6.27
N ILE A 153 -1.17 25.39 6.56
CA ILE A 153 -0.12 25.29 7.57
C ILE A 153 1.10 26.09 7.06
N GLN A 154 1.94 26.62 7.96
CA GLN A 154 3.15 27.34 7.56
C GLN A 154 3.97 26.53 6.55
N ALA A 155 4.25 27.14 5.40
CA ALA A 155 4.99 26.52 4.31
C ALA A 155 6.40 26.12 4.78
N ARG A 156 6.71 24.82 4.70
CA ARG A 156 8.04 24.29 5.01
C ARG A 156 8.74 23.94 3.71
N LYS A 157 9.86 24.60 3.42
CA LYS A 157 10.66 24.30 2.23
C LYS A 157 11.21 22.87 2.31
N PRO A 158 11.02 22.04 1.27
CA PRO A 158 11.60 20.70 1.22
C PRO A 158 13.11 20.73 1.39
N ASN A 159 13.65 19.93 2.30
CA ASN A 159 15.09 19.87 2.58
C ASN A 159 15.64 18.43 2.52
N ILE A 160 16.30 18.10 1.42
CA ILE A 160 16.88 16.76 1.21
C ILE A 160 18.04 16.41 2.15
N LEU A 161 18.73 17.40 2.71
CA LEU A 161 19.89 17.14 3.59
C LEU A 161 19.49 16.42 4.87
N ILE A 162 18.29 16.69 5.40
CA ILE A 162 17.77 16.03 6.60
C ILE A 162 17.62 14.52 6.38
N PRO A 163 16.91 14.05 5.32
CA PRO A 163 16.88 12.63 4.97
C PRO A 163 18.25 12.01 4.70
N ILE A 164 19.18 12.72 4.06
CA ILE A 164 20.53 12.20 3.77
C ILE A 164 21.29 11.94 5.07
N VAL A 165 21.41 12.95 5.94
CA VAL A 165 22.15 12.84 7.20
C VAL A 165 21.48 11.85 8.14
N GLY A 166 20.16 11.94 8.29
CA GLY A 166 19.39 11.02 9.12
C GLY A 166 19.45 9.58 8.61
N GLY A 167 19.43 9.40 7.29
CA GLY A 167 19.57 8.10 6.63
C GLY A 167 20.94 7.47 6.86
N LEU A 168 22.01 8.27 6.78
CA LEU A 168 23.37 7.82 7.08
C LEU A 168 23.51 7.34 8.52
N ILE A 169 23.05 8.14 9.49
CA ILE A 169 23.09 7.79 10.92
C ILE A 169 22.29 6.51 11.18
N THR A 170 21.06 6.43 10.64
CA THR A 170 20.19 5.26 10.79
C THR A 170 20.86 3.99 10.25
N SER A 171 21.48 4.08 9.08
CA SER A 171 22.12 2.93 8.43
C SER A 171 23.31 2.39 9.24
N LEU A 172 24.12 3.28 9.82
CA LEU A 172 25.25 2.89 10.67
C LEU A 172 24.77 2.23 11.97
N ILE A 173 23.75 2.78 12.62
CA ILE A 173 23.15 2.20 13.85
C ILE A 173 22.59 0.80 13.55
N LEU A 174 21.85 0.64 12.45
CA LEU A 174 21.29 -0.65 12.05
C LEU A 174 22.40 -1.64 11.70
N GLY A 175 23.42 -1.21 10.96
CA GLY A 175 24.57 -2.05 10.64
C GLY A 175 25.24 -2.62 11.89
N PHE A 176 25.47 -1.77 12.89
CA PHE A 176 26.04 -2.19 14.17
C PHE A 176 25.13 -3.17 14.93
N ALA A 177 23.83 -2.86 15.02
CA ALA A 177 22.87 -3.71 15.71
C ALA A 177 22.77 -5.11 15.07
N ILE A 178 22.73 -5.18 13.74
CA ILE A 178 22.72 -6.46 13.01
C ILE A 178 24.02 -7.21 13.26
N ALA A 179 25.17 -6.53 13.22
CA ALA A 179 26.47 -7.16 13.43
C ALA A 179 26.55 -7.83 14.81
N PHE A 180 26.18 -7.09 15.86
CA PHE A 180 26.18 -7.57 17.23
C PHE A 180 25.33 -8.82 17.44
N VAL A 181 24.14 -8.87 16.83
CA VAL A 181 23.25 -10.02 16.92
C VAL A 181 23.75 -11.19 16.06
N SER A 182 24.33 -10.89 14.90
CA SER A 182 24.82 -11.89 13.95
C SER A 182 26.03 -12.66 14.49
N VAL A 183 26.97 -11.98 15.16
CA VAL A 183 28.15 -12.62 15.78
C VAL A 183 27.74 -13.62 16.86
N LYS A 184 26.64 -13.35 17.58
CA LYS A 184 26.07 -14.25 18.59
C LYS A 184 25.29 -15.44 18.02
N GLY A 185 25.27 -15.60 16.69
CA GLY A 185 24.62 -16.74 16.02
C GLY A 185 23.09 -16.68 15.95
N MET A 186 22.48 -15.53 16.29
CA MET A 186 21.01 -15.37 16.33
C MET A 186 20.44 -14.78 15.03
N TYR A 187 20.96 -15.15 13.85
CA TYR A 187 20.49 -14.62 12.57
C TYR A 187 19.47 -15.54 11.89
N PHE A 188 18.27 -15.01 11.62
CA PHE A 188 17.20 -15.71 10.89
C PHE A 188 16.89 -15.00 9.58
N ILE A 189 17.26 -15.64 8.46
CA ILE A 189 16.97 -15.13 7.10
C ILE A 189 15.46 -14.92 6.94
N GLY A 190 15.07 -13.81 6.34
CA GLY A 190 13.70 -13.34 6.15
C GLY A 190 13.21 -12.43 7.28
N LEU A 191 13.38 -12.85 8.54
CA LEU A 191 12.92 -12.08 9.70
C LEU A 191 13.77 -10.82 9.90
N PHE A 192 15.09 -10.93 9.79
CA PHE A 192 15.99 -9.78 9.98
C PHE A 192 15.81 -8.73 8.89
N GLU A 193 15.72 -9.16 7.63
CA GLU A 193 15.48 -8.32 6.46
C GLU A 193 14.16 -7.55 6.61
N PHE A 194 13.11 -8.21 7.08
CA PHE A 194 11.84 -7.56 7.40
C PHE A 194 11.97 -6.53 8.53
N LEU A 195 12.64 -6.86 9.64
CA LEU A 195 12.82 -5.94 10.77
C LEU A 195 13.68 -4.73 10.40
N VAL A 196 14.75 -4.93 9.64
CA VAL A 196 15.60 -3.86 9.11
C VAL A 196 14.80 -2.97 8.17
N ALA A 197 14.03 -3.57 7.26
CA ALA A 197 13.16 -2.82 6.37
C ALA A 197 12.13 -1.97 7.14
N LEU A 198 11.52 -2.54 8.18
CA LEU A 198 10.58 -1.83 9.04
C LEU A 198 11.26 -0.65 9.77
N ALA A 199 12.46 -0.85 10.32
CA ALA A 199 13.21 0.19 11.00
C ALA A 199 13.60 1.34 10.05
N ILE A 200 14.10 1.02 8.85
CA ILE A 200 14.38 2.01 7.80
C ILE A 200 13.12 2.79 7.46
N ALA A 201 12.00 2.10 7.20
CA ALA A 201 10.76 2.74 6.84
C ALA A 201 10.22 3.68 7.92
N LEU A 202 10.33 3.29 9.20
CA LEU A 202 9.93 4.13 10.34
C LEU A 202 10.84 5.35 10.50
N ALA A 203 12.16 5.18 10.35
CA ALA A 203 13.09 6.30 10.41
C ALA A 203 12.82 7.30 9.28
N VAL A 204 12.70 6.82 8.04
CA VAL A 204 12.44 7.65 6.87
C VAL A 204 11.07 8.33 6.94
N LYS A 205 10.04 7.69 7.51
CA LYS A 205 8.76 8.35 7.81
C LYS A 205 8.96 9.63 8.63
N GLN A 206 9.78 9.58 9.67
CA GLN A 206 10.04 10.75 10.50
C GLN A 206 10.90 11.78 9.77
N LEU A 207 11.91 11.33 9.01
CA LEU A 207 12.76 12.21 8.21
C LEU A 207 11.96 12.97 7.15
N ILE A 208 11.00 12.31 6.46
CA ILE A 208 10.09 12.96 5.49
C ILE A 208 9.26 14.03 6.20
N LYS A 209 8.64 13.72 7.34
CA LYS A 209 7.85 14.69 8.12
C LYS A 209 8.65 15.90 8.60
N LEU A 210 9.89 15.67 9.03
CA LEU A 210 10.77 16.74 9.52
C LEU A 210 11.29 17.62 8.37
N SER A 211 11.52 17.04 7.20
CA SER A 211 12.10 17.72 6.04
C SER A 211 11.11 18.27 5.03
N ASN A 212 9.84 17.87 5.13
CA ASN A 212 8.82 18.07 4.11
C ASN A 212 9.28 17.63 2.70
N PHE A 213 10.11 16.59 2.60
CA PHE A 213 10.68 16.13 1.34
C PHE A 213 9.90 14.94 0.77
N THR A 214 9.21 15.15 -0.35
CA THR A 214 8.28 14.17 -0.95
C THR A 214 8.70 13.62 -2.32
N ASP A 215 9.87 14.03 -2.86
CA ASP A 215 10.38 13.56 -4.15
C ASP A 215 10.73 12.06 -4.09
N PHE A 216 9.83 11.24 -4.65
CA PHE A 216 9.92 9.79 -4.55
C PHE A 216 11.16 9.23 -5.25
N ASN A 217 11.57 9.77 -6.41
CA ASN A 217 12.72 9.29 -7.15
C ASN A 217 14.01 9.48 -6.34
N LYS A 218 14.19 10.66 -5.75
CA LYS A 218 15.35 10.93 -4.89
C LYS A 218 15.31 10.12 -3.61
N LEU A 219 14.12 9.93 -3.02
CA LEU A 219 13.94 9.05 -1.86
C LEU A 219 14.32 7.60 -2.20
N GLN A 220 14.00 7.07 -3.38
CA GLN A 220 14.41 5.73 -3.79
C GLN A 220 15.94 5.57 -3.81
N TYR A 221 16.67 6.52 -4.38
CA TYR A 221 18.14 6.49 -4.37
C TYR A 221 18.71 6.56 -2.96
N LEU A 222 18.12 7.40 -2.10
CA LEU A 222 18.49 7.46 -0.68
C LEU A 222 18.28 6.10 0.00
N LEU A 223 17.14 5.46 -0.20
CA LEU A 223 16.82 4.16 0.40
C LEU A 223 17.77 3.06 -0.08
N ALA A 224 18.08 3.02 -1.38
CA ALA A 224 19.07 2.10 -1.93
C ALA A 224 20.44 2.32 -1.27
N GLY A 225 20.86 3.58 -1.13
CA GLY A 225 22.08 3.96 -0.41
C GLY A 225 22.08 3.53 1.05
N MET A 226 20.95 3.73 1.77
CA MET A 226 20.79 3.31 3.16
C MET A 226 20.90 1.80 3.33
N ILE A 227 20.26 1.02 2.45
CA ILE A 227 20.32 -0.45 2.49
C ILE A 227 21.76 -0.92 2.26
N LEU A 228 22.42 -0.43 1.20
CA LEU A 228 23.81 -0.76 0.90
C LEU A 228 24.73 -0.42 2.08
N LEU A 229 24.61 0.80 2.62
CA LEU A 229 25.42 1.25 3.74
C LEU A 229 25.16 0.41 5.00
N THR A 230 23.92 0.02 5.27
CA THR A 230 23.55 -0.85 6.41
C THR A 230 24.26 -2.19 6.32
N TYR A 231 24.26 -2.83 5.15
CA TYR A 231 24.88 -4.16 4.99
C TYR A 231 26.40 -4.09 4.91
N ILE A 232 26.98 -3.06 4.27
CA ILE A 232 28.44 -2.84 4.25
C ILE A 232 28.95 -2.57 5.68
N SER A 233 28.29 -1.66 6.41
CA SER A 233 28.66 -1.36 7.80
C SER A 233 28.48 -2.56 8.71
N ASN A 234 27.43 -3.37 8.51
CA ASN A 234 27.27 -4.66 9.20
C ASN A 234 28.49 -5.58 8.98
N GLN A 235 29.00 -5.72 7.75
CA GLN A 235 30.20 -6.52 7.50
C GLN A 235 31.43 -5.98 8.24
N TYR A 236 31.61 -4.65 8.23
CA TYR A 236 32.70 -3.99 8.91
C TYR A 236 32.62 -4.13 10.43
N PHE A 237 31.44 -3.92 11.03
CA PHE A 237 31.26 -4.07 12.47
C PHE A 237 31.39 -5.53 12.93
N GLN A 238 30.96 -6.52 12.13
CA GLN A 238 31.23 -7.93 12.46
C GLN A 238 32.72 -8.22 12.51
N TYR A 239 33.49 -7.67 11.57
CA TYR A 239 34.95 -7.77 11.58
C TYR A 239 35.56 -7.20 12.87
N GLU A 240 35.20 -5.97 13.26
CA GLU A 240 35.70 -5.35 14.49
C GLU A 240 35.31 -6.13 15.75
N ILE A 241 34.05 -6.59 15.84
CA ILE A 241 33.57 -7.36 16.99
C ILE A 241 34.31 -8.69 17.10
N ILE A 242 34.49 -9.43 15.99
CA ILE A 242 35.16 -10.74 16.00
C ILE A 242 36.63 -10.61 16.41
N LEU A 243 37.34 -9.61 15.89
CA LEU A 243 38.75 -9.39 16.27
C LEU A 243 38.87 -9.05 17.76
N ASN A 244 37.98 -8.19 18.26
CA ASN A 244 38.01 -7.76 19.65
C ASN A 244 37.60 -8.87 20.63
N GLU A 245 36.58 -9.68 20.32
CA GLU A 245 36.11 -10.76 21.20
C GLU A 245 37.10 -11.93 21.28
N ASN A 246 37.86 -12.20 20.23
CA ASN A 246 38.78 -13.34 20.17
C ASN A 246 40.25 -12.98 20.38
N ASN A 247 40.56 -11.69 20.62
CA ASN A 247 41.93 -11.17 20.74
C ASN A 247 42.84 -11.56 19.58
N TYR A 248 42.32 -11.57 18.35
CA TYR A 248 43.12 -11.85 17.16
C TYR A 248 44.03 -10.67 16.82
N ASP A 249 45.19 -10.96 16.23
CA ASP A 249 46.01 -9.93 15.60
C ASP A 249 45.20 -9.16 14.56
N ARG A 250 45.45 -7.85 14.44
CA ARG A 250 44.77 -6.99 13.46
C ARG A 250 45.15 -7.41 12.04
N ILE A 251 44.34 -8.28 11.45
CA ILE A 251 44.30 -8.50 10.00
C ILE A 251 43.54 -7.35 9.34
N GLY A 252 43.87 -6.98 8.11
CA GLY A 252 43.13 -5.92 7.41
C GLY A 252 41.68 -6.34 7.11
N PHE A 253 40.74 -5.39 7.05
CA PHE A 253 39.34 -5.68 6.68
C PHE A 253 39.21 -6.45 5.36
N TRP A 254 40.04 -6.12 4.37
CA TRP A 254 40.07 -6.83 3.09
C TRP A 254 40.56 -8.27 3.19
N GLU A 255 41.47 -8.55 4.12
CA GLU A 255 41.96 -9.91 4.38
C GLU A 255 40.89 -10.72 5.10
N PHE A 256 40.24 -10.13 6.11
CA PHE A 256 39.05 -10.72 6.73
C PHE A 256 37.97 -11.03 5.69
N PHE A 257 37.70 -10.11 4.77
CA PHE A 257 36.70 -10.31 3.73
C PHE A 257 37.10 -11.45 2.76
N LYS A 258 38.39 -11.53 2.37
CA LYS A 258 38.92 -12.65 1.57
C LYS A 258 38.78 -13.98 2.30
N LEU A 259 39.05 -14.03 3.61
CA LEU A 259 38.87 -15.22 4.43
C LEU A 259 37.40 -15.62 4.54
N ARG A 260 36.50 -14.66 4.78
CA ARG A 260 35.06 -14.92 4.82
C ARG A 260 34.54 -15.46 3.48
N PHE A 261 35.01 -14.86 2.39
CA PHE A 261 34.67 -15.31 1.05
C PHE A 261 35.27 -16.69 0.74
N SER A 262 36.50 -16.98 1.18
CA SER A 262 37.11 -18.30 0.96
C SER A 262 36.41 -19.42 1.71
N GLN A 263 36.00 -19.16 2.96
CA GLN A 263 35.25 -20.09 3.81
C GLN A 263 33.81 -20.30 3.31
N GLY A 264 33.20 -19.27 2.72
CA GLY A 264 31.86 -19.34 2.17
C GLY A 264 30.76 -19.35 3.25
N LEU A 265 29.52 -19.65 2.83
CA LEU A 265 28.39 -19.73 3.76
C LEU A 265 28.17 -21.18 4.22
N THR A 266 28.27 -21.40 5.54
CA THR A 266 27.92 -22.68 6.16
C THR A 266 26.59 -22.55 6.89
N ILE A 267 25.58 -23.30 6.44
CA ILE A 267 24.27 -23.37 7.10
C ILE A 267 24.19 -24.71 7.83
N ARG A 268 24.23 -24.66 9.16
CA ARG A 268 24.33 -25.84 10.04
C ARG A 268 25.58 -26.68 9.74
N LYS A 269 25.47 -27.68 8.85
CA LYS A 269 26.57 -28.57 8.43
C LYS A 269 26.83 -28.56 6.92
N LEU A 270 26.00 -27.85 6.15
CA LEU A 270 26.12 -27.75 4.70
C LEU A 270 26.93 -26.52 4.34
N ASN A 271 28.13 -26.71 3.80
CA ASN A 271 28.91 -25.64 3.22
C ASN A 271 28.40 -25.38 1.79
N THR A 272 27.72 -24.25 1.61
CA THR A 272 27.22 -23.79 0.30
C THR A 272 28.28 -22.99 -0.48
N GLY A 273 29.45 -22.81 0.11
CA GLY A 273 30.61 -22.14 -0.48
C GLY A 273 30.37 -20.68 -0.78
N ARG A 274 31.16 -20.16 -1.72
CA ARG A 274 31.10 -18.76 -2.22
C ARG A 274 29.77 -18.43 -2.88
N ILE A 275 29.21 -19.39 -3.62
CA ILE A 275 27.98 -19.20 -4.39
C ILE A 275 26.81 -18.97 -3.43
N GLY A 276 26.68 -19.80 -2.38
CA GLY A 276 25.63 -19.62 -1.37
C GLY A 276 25.76 -18.30 -0.61
N LEU A 277 26.99 -17.85 -0.34
CA LEU A 277 27.23 -16.53 0.28
C LEU A 277 26.74 -15.37 -0.59
N ILE A 278 27.06 -15.39 -1.89
CA ILE A 278 26.60 -14.36 -2.85
C ILE A 278 25.08 -14.37 -2.96
N ILE A 279 24.46 -15.54 -3.11
CA ILE A 279 23.00 -15.67 -3.17
C ILE A 279 22.36 -15.12 -1.90
N SER A 280 22.92 -15.40 -0.73
CA SER A 280 22.43 -14.86 0.54
C SER A 280 22.49 -13.33 0.57
N TRP A 281 23.56 -12.71 0.07
CA TRP A 281 23.65 -11.25 0.01
C TRP A 281 22.65 -10.64 -0.97
N ILE A 282 22.46 -11.27 -2.14
CA ILE A 282 21.45 -10.83 -3.12
C ILE A 282 20.05 -10.92 -2.50
N LEU A 283 19.73 -12.00 -1.80
CA LEU A 283 18.45 -12.17 -1.12
C LEU A 283 18.27 -11.13 0.01
N GLN A 284 19.32 -10.87 0.80
CA GLN A 284 19.30 -9.86 1.86
C GLN A 284 18.98 -8.46 1.31
N LEU A 285 19.70 -8.04 0.27
CA LEU A 285 19.49 -6.74 -0.36
C LEU A 285 18.13 -6.67 -1.06
N GLY A 286 17.78 -7.71 -1.81
CA GLY A 286 16.55 -7.78 -2.59
C GLY A 286 15.29 -7.78 -1.72
N LEU A 287 15.23 -8.63 -0.69
CA LEU A 287 14.08 -8.71 0.22
C LEU A 287 13.91 -7.43 1.04
N THR A 288 15.01 -6.89 1.57
CA THR A 288 14.97 -5.62 2.32
C THR A 288 14.52 -4.48 1.42
N GLY A 289 15.07 -4.40 0.20
CA GLY A 289 14.68 -3.41 -0.80
C GLY A 289 13.19 -3.48 -1.13
N LEU A 290 12.66 -4.68 -1.39
CA LEU A 290 11.24 -4.90 -1.68
C LEU A 290 10.36 -4.44 -0.52
N PHE A 291 10.67 -4.86 0.71
CA PHE A 291 9.87 -4.48 1.89
C PHE A 291 9.92 -2.99 2.18
N VAL A 292 11.10 -2.36 2.07
CA VAL A 292 11.26 -0.91 2.25
C VAL A 292 10.47 -0.16 1.19
N TYR A 293 10.59 -0.55 -0.08
CA TYR A 293 9.92 0.09 -1.20
C TYR A 293 8.40 0.14 -1.01
N LEU A 294 7.78 -1.02 -0.77
CA LEU A 294 6.34 -1.13 -0.56
C LEU A 294 5.87 -0.28 0.63
N LYS A 295 6.64 -0.27 1.72
CA LYS A 295 6.28 0.48 2.93
C LYS A 295 6.42 1.99 2.74
N ILE A 296 7.47 2.44 2.04
CA ILE A 296 7.71 3.87 1.82
C ILE A 296 6.67 4.47 0.91
N ILE A 297 6.25 3.80 -0.18
CA ILE A 297 5.19 4.35 -1.03
C ILE A 297 3.93 4.59 -0.20
N SER A 298 3.50 3.61 0.59
CA SER A 298 2.33 3.76 1.47
C SER A 298 2.48 4.92 2.47
N ILE A 299 3.65 5.07 3.09
CA ILE A 299 3.93 6.16 4.03
C ILE A 299 3.92 7.52 3.33
N LEU A 300 4.54 7.63 2.16
CA LEU A 300 4.67 8.85 1.40
C LEU A 300 3.31 9.31 0.87
N THR A 301 2.55 8.41 0.23
CA THR A 301 1.20 8.67 -0.25
C THR A 301 0.30 9.14 0.90
N LYS A 302 0.34 8.45 2.04
CA LYS A 302 -0.42 8.84 3.23
C LYS A 302 -0.04 10.25 3.72
N TYR A 303 1.25 10.54 3.79
CA TYR A 303 1.72 11.87 4.22
C TYR A 303 1.29 12.98 3.26
N ILE A 304 1.42 12.75 1.95
CA ILE A 304 1.03 13.71 0.90
C ILE A 304 -0.48 14.03 0.96
N ILE A 305 -1.33 13.03 1.22
CA ILE A 305 -2.78 13.21 1.35
C ILE A 305 -3.13 13.91 2.67
N GLU A 306 -2.59 13.44 3.81
CA GLU A 306 -3.01 13.91 5.15
C GLU A 306 -2.56 15.34 5.47
N ARG A 307 -1.55 15.88 4.77
CA ARG A 307 -1.04 17.23 5.05
C ARG A 307 -1.94 18.34 4.50
N VAL A 308 -2.82 18.04 3.53
CA VAL A 308 -3.74 19.02 2.92
C VAL A 308 -5.17 18.71 3.36
N PRO A 309 -5.93 19.69 3.88
CA PRO A 309 -7.34 19.49 4.22
C PRO A 309 -8.17 19.07 3.01
N ILE A 310 -9.09 18.12 3.19
CA ILE A 310 -9.87 17.54 2.10
C ILE A 310 -10.71 18.60 1.36
N GLU A 311 -11.20 19.61 2.07
CA GLU A 311 -12.01 20.71 1.52
C GLU A 311 -11.22 21.53 0.49
N VAL A 312 -9.91 21.65 0.67
CA VAL A 312 -9.01 22.37 -0.24
C VAL A 312 -8.73 21.53 -1.49
N ILE A 313 -8.59 20.22 -1.29
CA ILE A 313 -8.39 19.25 -2.38
C ILE A 313 -9.64 19.21 -3.26
N ASP A 314 -10.82 19.08 -2.66
CA ASP A 314 -12.10 19.07 -3.37
C ASP A 314 -12.33 20.37 -4.14
N PHE A 315 -12.01 21.52 -3.53
CA PHE A 315 -12.07 22.83 -4.20
C PHE A 315 -11.15 22.91 -5.42
N ALA A 316 -9.90 22.46 -5.30
CA ALA A 316 -8.96 22.46 -6.41
C ALA A 316 -9.37 21.46 -7.51
N TYR A 317 -9.80 20.26 -7.11
CA TYR A 317 -10.27 19.21 -8.02
C TYR A 317 -11.49 19.66 -8.81
N TYR A 318 -12.48 20.29 -8.16
CA TYR A 318 -13.64 20.90 -8.81
C TYR A 318 -13.22 21.83 -9.95
N HIS A 319 -12.25 22.71 -9.72
CA HIS A 319 -11.78 23.63 -10.74
C HIS A 319 -11.07 22.93 -11.91
N PHE A 320 -10.34 21.84 -11.66
CA PHE A 320 -9.79 21.02 -12.75
C PHE A 320 -10.88 20.31 -13.56
N VAL A 321 -11.95 19.84 -12.92
CA VAL A 321 -13.12 19.25 -13.60
C VAL A 321 -13.80 20.29 -14.51
N LYS A 322 -13.77 21.57 -14.12
CA LYS A 322 -14.22 22.70 -14.95
C LYS A 322 -13.19 23.15 -16.00
N GLU A 323 -12.27 22.28 -16.37
CA GLU A 323 -11.24 22.46 -17.41
C GLU A 323 -10.30 23.65 -17.17
N LYS A 324 -10.19 24.15 -15.93
CA LYS A 324 -9.20 25.19 -15.60
C LYS A 324 -7.78 24.62 -15.64
N THR A 325 -6.87 25.43 -16.14
CA THR A 325 -5.43 25.15 -16.12
C THR A 325 -4.87 25.22 -14.70
N MET A 326 -3.70 24.61 -14.48
CA MET A 326 -3.04 24.62 -13.18
C MET A 326 -2.81 26.04 -12.62
N GLU A 327 -2.44 27.01 -13.48
CA GLU A 327 -2.23 28.39 -13.05
C GLU A 327 -3.56 29.09 -12.69
N GLU A 328 -4.65 28.77 -13.37
CA GLU A 328 -5.97 29.29 -13.01
C GLU A 328 -6.45 28.72 -11.67
N VAL A 329 -6.22 27.43 -11.40
CA VAL A 329 -6.52 26.83 -10.10
C VAL A 329 -5.69 27.48 -8.99
N ARG A 330 -4.41 27.79 -9.24
CA ARG A 330 -3.58 28.55 -8.29
C ARG A 330 -4.16 29.92 -7.97
N MET A 331 -4.67 30.64 -8.98
CA MET A 331 -5.31 31.93 -8.76
C MET A 331 -6.56 31.79 -7.88
N GLU A 332 -7.38 30.75 -8.09
CA GLU A 332 -8.56 30.51 -7.24
C GLU A 332 -8.20 30.14 -5.79
N LEU A 333 -7.17 29.31 -5.61
CA LEU A 333 -6.61 28.98 -4.30
C LEU A 333 -6.06 30.23 -3.59
N ALA A 334 -5.34 31.09 -4.30
CA ALA A 334 -4.80 32.34 -3.75
C ALA A 334 -5.91 33.27 -3.25
N LYS A 335 -7.04 33.37 -3.97
CA LYS A 335 -8.23 34.14 -3.51
C LYS A 335 -8.81 33.61 -2.20
N LYS A 336 -8.55 32.34 -1.87
CA LYS A 336 -9.02 31.67 -0.64
C LYS A 336 -7.95 31.59 0.46
N GLY A 337 -6.85 32.32 0.33
CA GLY A 337 -5.78 32.42 1.33
C GLY A 337 -4.59 31.48 1.09
N TRP A 338 -4.63 30.64 0.06
CA TRP A 338 -3.54 29.74 -0.33
C TRP A 338 -2.61 30.43 -1.34
N THR A 339 -1.87 31.43 -0.89
CA THR A 339 -1.04 32.30 -1.77
C THR A 339 0.37 31.78 -2.02
N ASP A 340 0.92 30.96 -1.11
CA ASP A 340 2.25 30.37 -1.26
C ASP A 340 2.24 29.25 -2.31
N LYS A 341 3.12 29.35 -3.30
CA LYS A 341 3.29 28.34 -4.35
C LYS A 341 3.57 26.95 -3.78
N ILE A 342 4.35 26.85 -2.70
CA ILE A 342 4.66 25.55 -2.07
C ILE A 342 3.37 24.89 -1.60
N ASN A 343 2.52 25.62 -0.88
CA ASN A 343 1.25 25.08 -0.38
C ASN A 343 0.31 24.69 -1.53
N GLN A 344 0.30 25.46 -2.63
CA GLN A 344 -0.48 25.11 -3.83
C GLN A 344 0.06 23.85 -4.51
N ASP A 345 1.38 23.70 -4.62
CA ASP A 345 2.01 22.50 -5.16
C ASP A 345 1.69 21.26 -4.30
N GLU A 346 1.63 21.42 -2.98
CA GLU A 346 1.20 20.35 -2.07
C GLU A 346 -0.24 19.89 -2.31
N VAL A 347 -1.16 20.81 -2.65
CA VAL A 347 -2.55 20.49 -3.02
C VAL A 347 -2.56 19.65 -4.30
N PHE A 348 -1.77 20.02 -5.30
CA PHE A 348 -1.68 19.26 -6.55
C PHE A 348 -1.05 17.88 -6.36
N GLU A 349 0.00 17.79 -5.54
CA GLU A 349 0.58 16.52 -5.12
C GLU A 349 -0.45 15.64 -4.39
N ALA A 350 -1.30 16.23 -3.53
CA ALA A 350 -2.34 15.50 -2.81
C ALA A 350 -3.41 14.92 -3.74
N ILE A 351 -3.84 15.67 -4.77
CA ILE A 351 -4.74 15.17 -5.82
C ILE A 351 -4.14 13.94 -6.51
N GLY A 352 -2.88 14.02 -6.95
CA GLY A 352 -2.17 12.87 -7.52
C GLY A 352 -2.00 11.71 -6.52
N GLY A 353 -1.79 12.02 -5.24
CA GLY A 353 -1.69 11.07 -4.15
C GLY A 353 -2.93 10.19 -3.99
N PHE A 354 -4.14 10.73 -4.18
CA PHE A 354 -5.38 9.95 -4.15
C PHE A 354 -5.44 8.88 -5.24
N GLN A 355 -4.94 9.18 -6.45
CA GLN A 355 -4.83 8.18 -7.51
C GLN A 355 -3.83 7.09 -7.12
N SER A 356 -2.65 7.46 -6.63
CA SER A 356 -1.66 6.49 -6.16
C SER A 356 -2.18 5.64 -4.99
N ALA A 357 -2.93 6.22 -4.05
CA ALA A 357 -3.54 5.48 -2.95
C ALA A 357 -4.55 4.44 -3.45
N THR A 358 -5.32 4.81 -4.47
CA THR A 358 -6.25 3.91 -5.15
C THR A 358 -5.49 2.76 -5.81
N GLU A 359 -4.43 3.04 -6.56
CA GLU A 359 -3.59 2.02 -7.19
C GLU A 359 -2.93 1.07 -6.16
N LEU A 360 -2.40 1.62 -5.07
CA LEU A 360 -1.82 0.85 -3.97
C LEU A 360 -2.83 -0.11 -3.35
N ASN A 361 -4.04 0.39 -3.09
CA ASN A 361 -5.12 -0.42 -2.52
C ASN A 361 -5.56 -1.51 -3.50
N ARG A 362 -5.46 -1.28 -4.81
CA ARG A 362 -5.80 -2.26 -5.87
C ARG A 362 -4.71 -3.30 -6.14
N MET A 363 -3.45 -3.08 -5.73
CA MET A 363 -2.39 -4.09 -5.88
C MET A 363 -2.79 -5.40 -5.21
N LYS A 364 -2.60 -6.51 -5.93
CA LYS A 364 -3.01 -7.85 -5.50
C LYS A 364 -1.87 -8.61 -4.85
#